data_AF-A0A538U0M3-F1
#
_entry.id   AF-A0A538U0M3-F1
#
_cell.length_a   1.000
_cell.length_b   1.000
_cell.length_c   1.000
_cell.angle_alpha   90.00
_cell.angle_beta   90.00
_cell.angle_gamma   90.00
#
_symmetry.space_group_name_H-M   'P 1'
#
loop_
_entity.id
_entity.type
_entity.pdbx_description
1 polymer ?
#
loop_
_entity_poly.entity_id
_entity_poly.type
_entity_poly.pdbx_seq_one_letter_code
_entity_poly.pdbx_strand_id
1 'polypeptide(L)'
;MGEAGLWLAGLLAPPVVVIGLSYLRGDVERLRRVAVVSSVAMVMVALAISLAPALHNFSIRSVALSWRPGGEKLLRIDTLSAALLPFAAGLWLLTVAVTPRANLDREGLRRTALATLLTTACFLTESAVALLVLSAASLWAFLSALGEPSHQRQRRVVAVYLGVSTLLFAVGVALFVGPGAHDTALETVGLWLIVIAALVRKGIVPFHAWVPEVFDHGRLGPAILFNAPQVGAYMTVVLIVPRASPEMLRIIALLALGTAVYGAALALVQSSARRACGYLFMSQSALVMAGLDCTSVTALAGGLLVWLSAGLAFAGLARCVLVLEARRGRLDLTTYHGGYERMPVLAVAFLAMGLACTGFPGTLGFIGQELLVNGAVSVFPVMGFAVVVASALTGLAVLRMYFSLFCGRSDVRAHASLRLGLRPREAWTFMALVITLIGLGLAPRPLVDSRFAASDEILRQRERRDVETPAAPAVSP
;
A
#
# COMPACT_ATOMS: atom_id res chain seq x y z
N MET A 1 23.78 7.86 -18.94
CA MET A 1 22.81 8.55 -18.05
C MET A 1 21.69 9.28 -18.79
N GLY A 2 21.76 9.49 -20.12
CA GLY A 2 20.82 10.36 -20.86
C GLY A 2 19.33 9.96 -20.79
N GLU A 3 18.95 8.83 -21.40
CA GLU A 3 17.53 8.49 -21.55
C GLU A 3 16.84 8.10 -20.24
N ALA A 4 17.42 7.17 -19.46
CA ALA A 4 16.84 6.77 -18.18
C ALA A 4 16.77 7.93 -17.16
N GLY A 5 17.72 8.86 -17.22
CA GLY A 5 17.68 10.09 -16.42
C GLY A 5 16.49 10.98 -16.76
N LEU A 6 16.15 11.10 -18.06
CA LEU A 6 14.97 11.84 -18.51
C LEU A 6 13.66 11.17 -18.04
N TRP A 7 13.56 9.84 -18.11
CA TRP A 7 12.40 9.11 -17.59
C TRP A 7 12.21 9.30 -16.09
N LEU A 8 13.30 9.23 -15.31
CA LEU A 8 13.28 9.47 -13.87
C LEU A 8 12.95 10.93 -13.54
N ALA A 9 13.48 11.89 -14.29
CA ALA A 9 13.12 13.30 -14.14
C ALA A 9 11.63 13.51 -14.45
N GLY A 10 11.11 12.93 -15.53
CA GLY A 10 9.69 12.99 -15.87
C GLY A 10 8.76 12.35 -14.82
N LEU A 11 9.25 11.33 -14.11
CA LEU A 11 8.51 10.66 -13.04
C LEU A 11 8.51 11.46 -11.73
N LEU A 12 9.64 12.06 -11.36
CA LEU A 12 9.81 12.75 -10.07
C LEU A 12 9.49 14.26 -10.14
N ALA A 13 9.57 14.89 -11.31
CA ALA A 13 9.26 16.31 -11.49
C ALA A 13 7.80 16.67 -11.15
N PRO A 14 6.77 15.89 -11.50
CA PRO A 14 5.38 16.28 -11.23
C PRO A 14 5.06 16.59 -9.75
N PRO A 15 5.40 15.74 -8.75
CA PRO A 15 5.21 16.10 -7.35
C PRO A 15 6.12 17.27 -6.91
N VAL A 16 7.34 17.38 -7.43
CA VAL A 16 8.26 18.50 -7.12
C VAL A 16 7.68 19.83 -7.59
N VAL A 17 7.08 19.89 -8.78
CA VAL A 17 6.41 21.09 -9.31
C VAL A 17 5.27 21.52 -8.39
N VAL A 18 4.43 20.59 -7.94
CA VAL A 18 3.33 20.90 -7.00
C VAL A 18 3.86 21.41 -5.66
N ILE A 19 4.96 20.83 -5.16
CA ILE A 19 5.63 21.31 -3.93
C ILE A 19 6.14 22.74 -4.13
N GLY A 20 6.87 23.03 -5.20
CA GLY A 20 7.40 24.37 -5.48
C GLY A 20 6.30 25.43 -5.62
N LEU A 21 5.28 25.14 -6.44
CA LEU A 21 4.13 26.04 -6.63
C LEU A 21 3.28 26.21 -5.37
N SER A 22 3.32 25.27 -4.42
CA SER A 22 2.61 25.42 -3.16
C SER A 22 3.15 26.55 -2.27
N TYR A 23 4.44 26.91 -2.40
CA TYR A 23 5.02 28.04 -1.68
C TYR A 23 4.70 29.40 -2.30
N LEU A 24 4.31 29.42 -3.57
CA LEU A 24 3.91 30.65 -4.25
C LEU A 24 2.50 31.07 -3.82
N ARG A 25 2.31 32.38 -3.60
CA ARG A 25 0.98 32.97 -3.34
C ARG A 25 0.09 32.78 -4.57
N GLY A 26 -1.14 32.31 -4.36
CA GLY A 26 -2.10 32.09 -5.45
C GLY A 26 -3.34 31.32 -5.03
N ASP A 27 -4.24 31.05 -5.97
CA ASP A 27 -5.49 30.32 -5.75
C ASP A 27 -5.26 28.80 -5.56
N VAL A 28 -5.86 28.24 -4.51
CA VAL A 28 -5.78 26.81 -4.15
C VAL A 28 -6.43 25.93 -5.23
N GLU A 29 -7.50 26.38 -5.89
CA GLU A 29 -8.14 25.57 -6.95
C GLU A 29 -7.27 25.54 -8.22
N ARG A 30 -6.49 26.60 -8.49
CA ARG A 30 -5.47 26.57 -9.55
C ARG A 30 -4.37 25.55 -9.19
N LEU A 31 -3.83 25.59 -7.98
CA LEU A 31 -2.83 24.62 -7.52
C LEU A 31 -3.37 23.19 -7.59
N ARG A 32 -4.65 22.98 -7.22
CA ARG A 32 -5.29 21.67 -7.32
C ARG A 32 -5.42 21.19 -8.76
N ARG A 33 -5.78 22.06 -9.71
CA ARG A 33 -5.81 21.71 -11.13
C ARG A 33 -4.43 21.31 -11.64
N VAL A 34 -3.39 22.06 -11.26
CA VAL A 34 -2.00 21.69 -11.56
C VAL A 34 -1.67 20.33 -10.96
N ALA A 35 -2.00 20.09 -9.69
CA ALA A 35 -1.74 18.80 -9.05
C ALA A 35 -2.43 17.62 -9.76
N VAL A 36 -3.67 17.78 -10.21
CA VAL A 36 -4.37 16.76 -11.01
C VAL A 36 -3.65 16.52 -12.33
N VAL A 37 -3.32 17.57 -13.09
CA VAL A 37 -2.60 17.44 -14.37
C VAL A 37 -1.23 16.80 -14.17
N SER A 38 -0.48 17.23 -13.15
CA SER A 38 0.80 16.66 -12.75
C SER A 38 0.66 15.17 -12.39
N SER A 39 -0.38 14.78 -11.66
CA SER A 39 -0.60 13.37 -11.32
C SER A 39 -0.97 12.51 -12.53
N VAL A 40 -1.73 13.04 -13.49
CA VAL A 40 -2.00 12.36 -14.78
C VAL A 40 -0.71 12.19 -15.57
N ALA A 41 0.09 13.25 -15.71
CA ALA A 41 1.39 13.17 -16.39
C ALA A 41 2.31 12.13 -15.73
N MET A 42 2.36 12.09 -14.39
CA MET A 42 3.12 11.09 -13.64
C MET A 42 2.63 9.66 -13.92
N VAL A 43 1.31 9.43 -13.98
CA VAL A 43 0.74 8.13 -14.35
C VAL A 43 1.18 7.72 -15.75
N MET A 44 1.11 8.63 -16.72
CA MET A 44 1.50 8.33 -18.11
C MET A 44 2.99 7.99 -18.22
N VAL A 45 3.86 8.75 -17.57
CA VAL A 45 5.31 8.47 -17.53
C VAL A 45 5.58 7.14 -16.84
N ALA A 46 4.92 6.87 -15.71
CA ALA A 46 5.09 5.62 -14.98
C ALA A 46 4.60 4.40 -15.77
N LEU A 47 3.49 4.52 -16.52
CA LEU A 47 3.02 3.47 -17.43
C LEU A 47 3.99 3.26 -18.58
N ALA A 48 4.55 4.33 -19.17
CA ALA A 48 5.57 4.21 -20.22
C ALA A 48 6.82 3.47 -19.72
N ILE A 49 7.28 3.75 -18.49
CA ILE A 49 8.37 3.00 -17.85
C ILE A 49 7.98 1.52 -17.66
N SER A 50 6.75 1.26 -17.21
CA SER A 50 6.24 -0.10 -17.02
C SER A 50 6.21 -0.92 -18.32
N LEU A 51 5.87 -0.27 -19.44
CA LEU A 51 5.74 -0.89 -20.76
C LEU A 51 7.04 -0.93 -21.57
N ALA A 52 8.15 -0.39 -21.04
CA ALA A 52 9.44 -0.36 -21.72
C ALA A 52 10.45 -1.31 -21.05
N PRO A 53 10.56 -2.58 -21.51
CA PRO A 53 11.47 -3.57 -20.93
C PRO A 53 12.94 -3.13 -20.89
N ALA A 54 13.36 -2.29 -21.85
CA ALA A 54 14.70 -1.72 -21.89
C ALA A 54 15.07 -0.91 -20.64
N LEU A 55 14.07 -0.37 -19.92
CA LEU A 55 14.28 0.38 -18.68
C LEU A 55 14.33 -0.52 -17.43
N HIS A 56 13.92 -1.79 -17.51
CA HIS A 56 13.81 -2.70 -16.35
C HIS A 56 15.15 -3.29 -15.88
N ASN A 57 16.26 -2.94 -16.53
CA ASN A 57 17.61 -3.27 -16.08
C ASN A 57 18.39 -2.05 -15.60
N PHE A 58 17.72 -0.90 -15.51
CA PHE A 58 18.38 0.34 -15.12
C PHE A 58 18.79 0.29 -13.65
N SER A 59 20.06 0.58 -13.38
CA SER A 59 20.54 0.79 -12.01
C SER A 59 21.67 1.81 -11.93
N ILE A 60 21.66 2.59 -10.86
CA ILE A 60 22.75 3.48 -10.45
C ILE A 60 23.25 2.94 -9.11
N ARG A 61 24.53 2.54 -9.07
CA ARG A 61 25.21 2.10 -7.85
C ARG A 61 25.92 3.27 -7.18
N SER A 62 25.94 3.26 -5.85
CA SER A 62 26.69 4.20 -5.03
C SER A 62 27.44 3.44 -3.95
N VAL A 63 28.71 3.80 -3.76
CA VAL A 63 29.54 3.27 -2.67
C VAL A 63 29.38 4.12 -1.39
N ALA A 64 28.84 5.35 -1.51
CA ALA A 64 28.78 6.32 -0.42
C ALA A 64 27.88 5.88 0.76
N LEU A 65 26.97 4.93 0.53
CA LEU A 65 25.97 4.50 1.52
C LEU A 65 26.19 3.06 1.98
N SER A 66 27.27 2.39 1.56
CA SER A 66 27.51 0.98 1.88
C SER A 66 28.97 0.73 2.23
N TRP A 67 29.19 0.03 3.34
CA TRP A 67 30.51 -0.48 3.73
C TRP A 67 30.95 -1.71 2.91
N ARG A 68 30.11 -2.18 1.98
CA ARG A 68 30.37 -3.34 1.12
C ARG A 68 31.26 -2.97 -0.08
N PRO A 69 32.28 -3.78 -0.42
CA PRO A 69 33.04 -3.60 -1.65
C PRO A 69 32.11 -3.71 -2.87
N GLY A 70 32.07 -2.68 -3.73
CA GLY A 70 31.27 -2.67 -4.97
C GLY A 70 29.99 -1.80 -4.96
N GLY A 71 29.61 -1.23 -3.81
CA GLY A 71 28.48 -0.31 -3.69
C GLY A 71 27.09 -0.96 -3.78
N GLU A 72 26.08 -0.31 -3.21
CA GLU A 72 24.66 -0.71 -3.31
C GLU A 72 23.97 0.00 -4.49
N LYS A 73 22.96 -0.61 -5.12
CA LYS A 73 22.15 0.10 -6.11
C LYS A 73 21.28 1.12 -5.37
N LEU A 74 21.71 2.37 -5.42
CA LEU A 74 20.98 3.49 -4.84
C LEU A 74 19.65 3.71 -5.56
N LEU A 75 19.67 3.58 -6.89
CA LEU A 75 18.49 3.71 -7.73
C LEU A 75 18.39 2.52 -8.69
N ARG A 76 17.21 1.94 -8.83
CA ARG A 76 16.92 0.78 -9.68
C ARG A 76 15.51 0.87 -10.25
N ILE A 77 15.36 0.48 -11.50
CA ILE A 77 14.07 0.14 -12.11
C ILE A 77 14.19 -1.32 -12.53
N ASP A 78 13.45 -2.20 -11.86
CA ASP A 78 13.30 -3.61 -12.22
C ASP A 78 11.83 -3.97 -12.48
N THR A 79 11.56 -5.25 -12.75
CA THR A 79 10.20 -5.75 -13.02
C THR A 79 9.25 -5.61 -11.83
N LEU A 80 9.77 -5.54 -10.59
CA LEU A 80 9.00 -5.27 -9.38
C LEU A 80 8.63 -3.78 -9.30
N SER A 81 9.63 -2.90 -9.31
CA SER A 81 9.49 -1.46 -9.22
C SER A 81 8.63 -0.92 -10.36
N ALA A 82 8.83 -1.39 -11.59
CA ALA A 82 8.14 -0.94 -12.79
C ALA A 82 6.60 -1.00 -12.69
N ALA A 83 6.03 -1.94 -11.93
CA ALA A 83 4.57 -1.97 -11.70
C ALA A 83 4.11 -1.15 -10.48
N LEU A 84 4.99 -0.93 -9.51
CA LEU A 84 4.70 -0.12 -8.32
C LEU A 84 4.70 1.40 -8.64
N LEU A 85 5.41 1.83 -9.68
CA LEU A 85 5.43 3.23 -10.14
C LEU A 85 4.06 3.74 -10.59
N PRO A 86 3.36 3.11 -11.56
CA PRO A 86 2.03 3.57 -11.98
C PRO A 86 1.00 3.42 -10.85
N PHE A 87 1.19 2.42 -9.97
CA PHE A 87 0.39 2.26 -8.76
C PHE A 87 0.50 3.46 -7.80
N ALA A 88 1.73 3.90 -7.47
CA ALA A 88 1.94 5.08 -6.61
C ALA A 88 1.36 6.35 -7.24
N ALA A 89 1.59 6.56 -8.53
CA ALA A 89 1.06 7.70 -9.28
C ALA A 89 -0.50 7.69 -9.32
N GLY A 90 -1.10 6.51 -9.50
CA GLY A 90 -2.55 6.32 -9.48
C GLY A 90 -3.19 6.62 -8.12
N LEU A 91 -2.54 6.21 -7.02
CA LEU A 91 -2.98 6.55 -5.66
C LEU A 91 -2.92 8.07 -5.39
N TRP A 92 -1.91 8.75 -5.93
CA TRP A 92 -1.82 10.21 -5.84
C TRP A 92 -2.91 10.90 -6.66
N LEU A 93 -3.12 10.48 -7.91
CA LEU A 93 -4.21 10.96 -8.77
C LEU A 93 -5.56 10.82 -8.09
N LEU A 94 -5.85 9.62 -7.55
CA LEU A 94 -7.06 9.37 -6.78
C LEU A 94 -7.19 10.34 -5.61
N THR A 95 -6.09 10.58 -4.89
CA THR A 95 -6.08 11.49 -3.74
C THR A 95 -6.39 12.93 -4.14
N VAL A 96 -5.68 13.51 -5.12
CA VAL A 96 -5.85 14.93 -5.48
C VAL A 96 -7.16 15.19 -6.24
N ALA A 97 -7.62 14.22 -7.03
CA ALA A 97 -8.84 14.35 -7.80
C ALA A 97 -10.11 14.23 -6.93
N VAL A 98 -10.13 13.26 -6.00
CA VAL A 98 -11.33 12.89 -5.25
C VAL A 98 -11.45 13.55 -3.88
N THR A 99 -10.34 13.90 -3.22
CA THR A 99 -10.42 14.45 -1.85
C THR A 99 -11.28 15.73 -1.81
N PRO A 100 -12.28 15.84 -0.91
CA PRO A 100 -13.13 17.01 -0.79
C PRO A 100 -12.33 18.31 -0.63
N ARG A 101 -12.81 19.42 -1.22
CA ARG A 101 -12.13 20.74 -1.14
C ARG A 101 -11.89 21.19 0.30
N ALA A 102 -12.86 20.96 1.19
CA ALA A 102 -12.76 21.30 2.60
C ALA A 102 -11.59 20.59 3.31
N ASN A 103 -11.10 19.47 2.77
CA ASN A 103 -10.08 18.64 3.40
C ASN A 103 -8.71 18.76 2.72
N LEU A 104 -8.59 19.57 1.66
CA LEU A 104 -7.41 19.66 0.82
C LEU A 104 -7.07 21.13 0.53
N ASP A 105 -6.43 21.75 1.51
CA ASP A 105 -5.82 23.07 1.43
C ASP A 105 -4.46 23.01 0.69
N ARG A 106 -3.82 24.18 0.54
CA ARG A 106 -2.49 24.30 -0.11
C ARG A 106 -1.44 23.44 0.58
N GLU A 107 -1.46 23.44 1.91
CA GLU A 107 -0.57 22.61 2.72
C GLU A 107 -0.85 21.12 2.54
N GLY A 108 -2.13 20.73 2.50
CA GLY A 108 -2.56 19.38 2.17
C GLY A 108 -2.07 18.92 0.79
N LEU A 109 -2.18 19.76 -0.24
CA LEU A 109 -1.65 19.47 -1.57
C LEU A 109 -0.14 19.22 -1.54
N ARG A 110 0.62 20.10 -0.87
CA ARG A 110 2.07 19.95 -0.66
C ARG A 110 2.40 18.61 0.01
N ARG A 111 1.70 18.27 1.09
CA ARG A 111 1.90 17.01 1.83
C ARG A 111 1.60 15.78 0.99
N THR A 112 0.54 15.81 0.17
CA THR A 112 0.22 14.67 -0.73
C THR A 112 1.27 14.48 -1.82
N ALA A 113 1.79 15.57 -2.38
CA ALA A 113 2.87 15.53 -3.36
C ALA A 113 4.17 15.00 -2.74
N LEU A 114 4.52 15.48 -1.54
CA LEU A 114 5.68 14.99 -0.79
C LEU A 114 5.55 13.50 -0.44
N ALA A 115 4.41 13.07 0.08
CA ALA A 115 4.17 11.66 0.41
C ALA A 115 4.32 10.75 -0.82
N THR A 116 3.84 11.21 -1.98
CA THR A 116 3.97 10.49 -3.25
C THR A 116 5.41 10.43 -3.74
N LEU A 117 6.14 11.55 -3.65
CA LEU A 117 7.56 11.61 -3.99
C LEU A 117 8.38 10.63 -3.13
N LEU A 118 8.17 10.64 -1.82
CA LEU A 118 8.85 9.74 -0.89
C LEU A 118 8.50 8.26 -1.15
N THR A 119 7.23 7.96 -1.42
CA THR A 119 6.78 6.60 -1.77
C THR A 119 7.42 6.11 -3.06
N THR A 120 7.46 6.97 -4.08
CA THR A 120 8.06 6.65 -5.38
C THR A 120 9.57 6.44 -5.23
N ALA A 121 10.24 7.28 -4.42
CA ALA A 121 11.64 7.10 -4.11
C ALA A 121 11.91 5.78 -3.37
N CYS A 122 11.04 5.35 -2.45
CA CYS A 122 11.15 4.03 -1.81
C CYS A 122 11.13 2.91 -2.84
N PHE A 123 10.19 2.94 -3.79
CA PHE A 123 10.07 1.90 -4.83
C PHE A 123 11.22 1.91 -5.85
N LEU A 124 12.06 2.95 -5.87
CA LEU A 124 13.19 3.06 -6.77
C LEU A 124 14.52 2.65 -6.13
N THR A 125 14.55 2.26 -4.85
CA THR A 125 15.81 1.92 -4.16
C THR A 125 15.79 0.51 -3.59
N GLU A 126 16.96 -0.14 -3.55
CA GLU A 126 17.19 -1.38 -2.79
C GLU A 126 18.13 -1.20 -1.61
N SER A 127 18.70 -0.01 -1.44
CA SER A 127 19.63 0.26 -0.33
C SER A 127 18.88 0.32 0.99
N ALA A 128 19.34 -0.48 1.95
CA ALA A 128 18.75 -0.55 3.28
C ALA A 128 18.79 0.82 4.00
N VAL A 129 19.91 1.54 3.84
CA VAL A 129 20.10 2.88 4.43
C VAL A 129 19.19 3.91 3.74
N ALA A 130 19.09 3.88 2.41
CA ALA A 130 18.19 4.78 1.69
C ALA A 130 16.72 4.52 2.09
N LEU A 131 16.30 3.26 2.19
CA LEU A 131 14.97 2.88 2.67
C LEU A 131 14.73 3.35 4.09
N LEU A 132 15.72 3.27 4.98
CA LEU A 132 15.61 3.80 6.34
C LEU A 132 15.33 5.30 6.33
N VAL A 133 16.14 6.08 5.62
CA VAL A 133 15.98 7.54 5.52
C VAL A 133 14.62 7.91 4.92
N LEU A 134 14.25 7.27 3.80
CA LEU A 134 12.98 7.52 3.13
C LEU A 134 11.78 7.10 4.00
N SER A 135 11.88 5.99 4.73
CA SER A 135 10.82 5.52 5.64
C SER A 135 10.61 6.48 6.82
N ALA A 136 11.69 7.07 7.35
CA ALA A 136 11.67 8.07 8.40
C ALA A 136 11.11 9.41 7.89
N ALA A 137 11.51 9.84 6.69
CA ALA A 137 10.95 11.01 6.03
C ALA A 137 9.44 10.83 5.75
N SER A 138 9.03 9.63 5.32
CA SER A 138 7.62 9.28 5.11
C SER A 138 6.81 9.32 6.41
N LEU A 139 7.39 8.84 7.52
CA LEU A 139 6.79 8.96 8.84
C LEU A 139 6.65 10.43 9.26
N TRP A 140 7.70 11.23 9.10
CA TRP A 140 7.65 12.67 9.39
C TRP A 140 6.55 13.37 8.59
N ALA A 141 6.46 13.12 7.29
CA ALA A 141 5.42 13.68 6.43
C ALA A 141 4.01 13.27 6.91
N PHE A 142 3.82 12.02 7.33
CA PHE A 142 2.54 11.55 7.87
C PHE A 142 2.18 12.19 9.21
N LEU A 143 3.14 12.30 10.15
CA LEU A 143 2.94 12.99 11.43
C LEU A 143 2.61 14.48 11.24
N SER A 144 3.23 15.13 10.24
CA SER A 144 2.92 16.52 9.88
C SER A 144 1.46 16.68 9.45
N ALA A 145 0.90 15.69 8.77
CA ALA A 145 -0.49 15.70 8.34
C ALA A 145 -1.48 15.67 9.53
N LEU A 146 -1.06 15.08 10.66
CA LEU A 146 -1.81 14.98 11.91
C LEU A 146 -1.45 16.10 12.91
N GLY A 147 -0.86 17.21 12.45
CA GLY A 147 -0.37 18.29 13.30
C GLY A 147 -1.45 19.14 13.98
N GLU A 148 -2.70 19.08 13.52
CA GLU A 148 -3.81 19.88 14.06
C GLU A 148 -4.18 19.46 15.50
N PRO A 149 -4.60 20.39 16.38
CA PRO A 149 -4.97 20.09 17.77
C PRO A 149 -6.00 18.97 17.93
N SER A 150 -6.96 18.88 17.00
CA SER A 150 -8.02 17.87 16.95
C SER A 150 -7.51 16.43 16.80
N HIS A 151 -6.29 16.25 16.27
CA HIS A 151 -5.72 14.93 15.94
C HIS A 151 -4.48 14.58 16.77
N GLN A 152 -4.20 15.32 17.84
CA GLN A 152 -2.99 15.15 18.66
C GLN A 152 -2.88 13.76 19.29
N ARG A 153 -4.00 13.17 19.72
CA ARG A 153 -4.00 11.81 20.25
C ARG A 153 -3.54 10.81 19.19
N GLN A 154 -4.09 10.89 17.98
CA GLN A 154 -3.73 9.99 16.88
C GLN A 154 -2.29 10.22 16.43
N ARG A 155 -1.84 11.47 16.40
CA ARG A 155 -0.43 11.80 16.15
C ARG A 155 0.50 11.13 17.16
N ARG A 156 0.16 11.15 18.46
CA ARG A 156 0.94 10.46 19.51
C ARG A 156 0.95 8.95 19.32
N VAL A 157 -0.21 8.34 19.06
CA VAL A 157 -0.32 6.88 18.81
C VAL A 157 0.55 6.48 17.61
N VAL A 158 0.44 7.20 16.49
CA VAL A 158 1.25 6.96 15.29
C VAL A 158 2.74 7.17 15.58
N ALA A 159 3.10 8.23 16.30
CA ALA A 159 4.50 8.51 16.65
C ALA A 159 5.12 7.40 17.51
N VAL A 160 4.37 6.83 18.45
CA VAL A 160 4.84 5.71 19.28
C VAL A 160 5.05 4.46 18.42
N TYR A 161 4.00 3.99 17.72
CA TYR A 161 4.09 2.74 16.95
C TYR A 161 5.11 2.85 15.82
N LEU A 162 4.99 3.88 14.98
CA LEU A 162 5.86 4.01 13.82
C LEU A 162 7.24 4.55 14.18
N GLY A 163 7.39 5.30 15.28
CA GLY A 163 8.70 5.68 15.81
C GLY A 163 9.48 4.46 16.32
N VAL A 164 8.84 3.56 17.05
CA VAL A 164 9.43 2.26 17.44
C VAL A 164 9.78 1.43 16.22
N SER A 165 8.88 1.35 15.23
CA SER A 165 9.17 0.69 13.94
C SER A 165 10.42 1.28 13.26
N THR A 166 10.52 2.61 13.16
CA THR A 166 11.70 3.26 12.55
C THR A 166 12.97 3.05 13.37
N LEU A 167 12.90 3.02 14.69
CA LEU A 167 14.05 2.72 15.56
C LEU A 167 14.52 1.27 15.38
N LEU A 168 13.61 0.30 15.42
CA LEU A 168 13.93 -1.12 15.19
C LEU A 168 14.51 -1.32 13.80
N PHE A 169 13.96 -0.62 12.80
CA PHE A 169 14.50 -0.66 11.44
C PHE A 169 15.93 -0.08 11.40
N ALA A 170 16.19 1.03 12.08
CA ALA A 170 17.51 1.64 12.14
C ALA A 170 18.56 0.71 12.78
N VAL A 171 18.22 0.10 13.92
CA VAL A 171 19.11 -0.87 14.58
C VAL A 171 19.32 -2.11 13.71
N GLY A 172 18.25 -2.63 13.11
CA GLY A 172 18.34 -3.77 12.19
C GLY A 172 19.24 -3.48 10.99
N VAL A 173 19.09 -2.31 10.35
CA VAL A 173 19.97 -1.88 9.25
C VAL A 173 21.41 -1.68 9.72
N ALA A 174 21.63 -1.14 10.92
CA ALA A 174 22.97 -0.97 11.47
C ALA A 174 23.67 -2.33 11.71
N LEU A 175 22.96 -3.34 12.21
CA LEU A 175 23.51 -4.70 12.37
C LEU A 175 23.69 -5.40 11.01
N PHE A 176 22.84 -5.07 10.03
CA PHE A 176 22.86 -5.67 8.70
C PHE A 176 23.93 -5.10 7.75
N VAL A 177 24.26 -3.80 7.86
CA VAL A 177 25.18 -3.08 6.96
C VAL A 177 26.44 -2.58 7.68
N GLY A 178 26.45 -2.56 9.01
CA GLY A 178 27.53 -1.96 9.82
C GLY A 178 28.78 -2.83 9.96
N PRO A 179 29.79 -2.32 10.69
CA PRO A 179 31.02 -3.06 10.99
C PRO A 179 30.67 -4.33 11.78
N GLY A 180 30.94 -5.51 11.20
CA GLY A 180 30.54 -6.80 11.77
C GLY A 180 29.40 -7.52 11.03
N ALA A 181 28.89 -6.97 9.93
CA ALA A 181 27.88 -7.60 9.06
C ALA A 181 28.31 -8.95 8.43
N HIS A 182 29.51 -9.46 8.74
CA HIS A 182 29.98 -10.80 8.37
C HIS A 182 29.72 -11.84 9.47
N ASP A 183 29.29 -11.43 10.66
CA ASP A 183 28.86 -12.33 11.73
C ASP A 183 27.40 -12.77 11.49
N THR A 184 27.22 -14.07 11.24
CA THR A 184 25.92 -14.71 10.99
C THR A 184 24.90 -14.50 12.11
N ALA A 185 25.32 -14.40 13.37
CA ALA A 185 24.42 -14.18 14.49
C ALA A 185 23.87 -12.75 14.49
N LEU A 186 24.74 -11.75 14.29
CA LEU A 186 24.35 -10.35 14.20
C LEU A 186 23.47 -10.08 12.98
N GLU A 187 23.76 -10.73 11.85
CA GLU A 187 22.90 -10.63 10.66
C GLU A 187 21.48 -11.16 10.95
N THR A 188 21.38 -12.32 11.59
CA THR A 188 20.08 -12.94 11.92
C THR A 188 19.26 -12.05 12.86
N VAL A 189 19.90 -11.50 13.91
CA VAL A 189 19.25 -10.53 14.81
C VAL A 189 18.81 -9.28 14.05
N GLY A 190 19.67 -8.75 13.17
CA GLY A 190 19.35 -7.60 12.32
C GLY A 190 18.13 -7.85 11.44
N LEU A 191 18.04 -9.01 10.79
CA LEU A 191 16.90 -9.40 9.96
C LEU A 191 15.61 -9.47 10.78
N TRP A 192 15.62 -10.08 11.97
CA TRP A 192 14.44 -10.12 12.84
C TRP A 192 13.98 -8.73 13.29
N LEU A 193 14.90 -7.81 13.59
CA LEU A 193 14.55 -6.42 13.92
C LEU A 193 13.88 -5.70 12.73
N ILE A 194 14.39 -5.91 11.50
CA ILE A 194 13.77 -5.36 10.28
C ILE A 194 12.38 -5.99 10.07
N VAL A 195 12.21 -7.28 10.30
CA VAL A 195 10.91 -7.96 10.24
C VAL A 195 9.92 -7.36 11.23
N ILE A 196 10.29 -7.26 12.52
CA ILE A 196 9.40 -6.68 13.54
C ILE A 196 9.06 -5.23 13.18
N ALA A 197 10.02 -4.44 12.69
CA ALA A 197 9.76 -3.10 12.21
C ALA A 197 8.72 -3.08 11.07
N ALA A 198 8.81 -3.99 10.10
CA ALA A 198 7.84 -4.14 9.02
C ALA A 198 6.46 -4.56 9.54
N LEU A 199 6.38 -5.51 10.48
CA LEU A 199 5.14 -5.96 11.11
C LEU A 199 4.42 -4.81 11.82
N VAL A 200 5.15 -4.01 12.61
CA VAL A 200 4.61 -2.81 13.27
C VAL A 200 4.11 -1.79 12.25
N ARG A 201 4.91 -1.51 11.20
CA ARG A 201 4.55 -0.55 10.14
C ARG A 201 3.33 -0.98 9.33
N LYS A 202 3.08 -2.28 9.19
CA LYS A 202 1.92 -2.80 8.46
C LYS A 202 0.70 -3.02 9.33
N GLY A 203 0.86 -2.98 10.65
CA GLY A 203 -0.21 -3.27 11.60
C GLY A 203 -0.57 -4.76 11.62
N ILE A 204 0.44 -5.65 11.60
CA ILE A 204 0.24 -7.08 11.82
C ILE A 204 0.09 -7.35 13.32
N VAL A 205 -0.84 -8.23 13.71
CA VAL A 205 -1.09 -8.59 15.12
C VAL A 205 0.23 -9.06 15.77
N PRO A 206 0.57 -8.58 16.98
CA PRO A 206 -0.21 -7.74 17.90
C PRO A 206 -0.02 -6.22 17.74
N PHE A 207 0.72 -5.75 16.73
CA PHE A 207 1.12 -4.35 16.55
C PHE A 207 0.12 -3.49 15.74
N HIS A 208 -1.14 -3.91 15.68
CA HIS A 208 -2.13 -3.35 14.75
C HIS A 208 -2.91 -2.13 15.25
N ALA A 209 -2.89 -1.85 16.55
CA ALA A 209 -3.84 -0.93 17.18
C ALA A 209 -3.82 0.50 16.61
N TRP A 210 -2.68 0.96 16.06
CA TRP A 210 -2.57 2.29 15.47
C TRP A 210 -3.35 2.44 14.15
N VAL A 211 -3.58 1.35 13.40
CA VAL A 211 -4.23 1.39 12.09
C VAL A 211 -5.72 1.75 12.23
N PRO A 212 -6.56 1.00 12.96
CA PRO A 212 -7.98 1.39 13.12
C PRO A 212 -8.13 2.76 13.78
N GLU A 213 -7.25 3.11 14.72
CA GLU A 213 -7.29 4.38 15.44
C GLU A 213 -7.05 5.59 14.52
N VAL A 214 -6.05 5.52 13.63
CA VAL A 214 -5.76 6.64 12.72
C VAL A 214 -6.80 6.76 11.61
N PHE A 215 -7.38 5.64 11.17
CA PHE A 215 -8.48 5.65 10.20
C PHE A 215 -9.74 6.26 10.81
N ASP A 216 -10.09 5.85 12.04
CA ASP A 216 -11.32 6.29 12.68
C ASP A 216 -11.24 7.74 13.15
N HIS A 217 -10.25 8.09 13.97
CA HIS A 217 -10.20 9.39 14.64
C HIS A 217 -9.24 10.39 13.98
N GLY A 218 -8.38 9.93 13.07
CA GLY A 218 -7.41 10.77 12.37
C GLY A 218 -7.96 11.41 11.09
N ARG A 219 -7.02 11.86 10.24
CA ARG A 219 -7.35 12.36 8.90
C ARG A 219 -7.33 11.20 7.90
N LEU A 220 -8.53 10.77 7.50
CA LEU A 220 -8.73 9.61 6.62
C LEU A 220 -7.97 9.74 5.27
N GLY A 221 -7.95 10.93 4.66
CA GLY A 221 -7.24 11.14 3.39
C GLY A 221 -5.73 10.85 3.47
N PRO A 222 -4.98 11.53 4.36
CA PRO A 222 -3.59 11.19 4.65
C PRO A 222 -3.37 9.73 5.08
N ALA A 223 -4.26 9.16 5.91
CA ALA A 223 -4.16 7.77 6.34
C ALA A 223 -4.21 6.80 5.15
N ILE A 224 -5.12 7.01 4.20
CA ILE A 224 -5.22 6.19 2.98
C ILE A 224 -3.96 6.33 2.12
N LEU A 225 -3.48 7.56 1.88
CA LEU A 225 -2.29 7.78 1.03
C LEU A 225 -1.00 7.22 1.64
N PHE A 226 -0.89 7.22 2.98
CA PHE A 226 0.25 6.62 3.67
C PHE A 226 0.23 5.08 3.64
N ASN A 227 -0.94 4.49 3.82
CA ASN A 227 -1.10 3.05 4.01
C ASN A 227 -1.26 2.26 2.71
N ALA A 228 -2.04 2.77 1.75
CA ALA A 228 -2.36 2.06 0.51
C ALA A 228 -1.14 1.64 -0.34
N PRO A 229 -0.05 2.42 -0.43
CA PRO A 229 1.15 1.97 -1.14
C PRO A 229 1.84 0.76 -0.51
N GLN A 230 1.61 0.51 0.77
CA GLN A 230 2.25 -0.55 1.56
C GLN A 230 3.79 -0.58 1.46
N VAL A 231 4.46 0.54 1.73
CA VAL A 231 5.94 0.63 1.71
C VAL A 231 6.62 -0.45 2.58
N GLY A 232 5.98 -0.89 3.67
CA GLY A 232 6.48 -2.01 4.48
C GLY A 232 6.55 -3.37 3.74
N ALA A 233 5.63 -3.63 2.79
CA ALA A 233 5.72 -4.82 1.94
C ALA A 233 6.93 -4.74 1.02
N TYR A 234 7.17 -3.57 0.42
CA TYR A 234 8.36 -3.35 -0.43
C TYR A 234 9.65 -3.60 0.33
N MET A 235 9.77 -3.05 1.55
CA MET A 235 10.93 -3.27 2.41
C MET A 235 11.13 -4.76 2.72
N THR A 236 10.05 -5.50 2.95
CA THR A 236 10.10 -6.95 3.20
C THR A 236 10.59 -7.71 1.96
N VAL A 237 10.02 -7.44 0.79
CA VAL A 237 10.43 -8.11 -0.45
C VAL A 237 11.89 -7.85 -0.82
N VAL A 238 12.37 -6.62 -0.61
CA VAL A 238 13.71 -6.23 -1.04
C VAL A 238 14.80 -6.59 -0.03
N LEU A 239 14.52 -6.44 1.26
CA LEU A 239 15.52 -6.66 2.32
C LEU A 239 15.44 -8.06 2.92
N ILE A 240 14.22 -8.58 3.13
CA ILE A 240 13.96 -9.80 3.90
C ILE A 240 13.88 -11.03 3.01
N VAL A 241 12.98 -11.07 2.02
CA VAL A 241 12.70 -12.29 1.22
C VAL A 241 13.96 -12.95 0.61
N PRO A 242 14.92 -12.20 0.04
CA PRO A 242 16.13 -12.79 -0.55
C PRO A 242 17.10 -13.39 0.48
N ARG A 243 16.87 -13.14 1.78
CA ARG A 243 17.84 -13.37 2.87
C ARG A 243 17.28 -14.19 4.02
N ALA A 244 15.97 -14.27 4.13
CA ALA A 244 15.30 -14.91 5.23
C ALA A 244 15.42 -16.43 5.18
N SER A 245 15.56 -17.06 6.34
CA SER A 245 15.40 -18.50 6.45
C SER A 245 13.96 -18.90 6.10
N PRO A 246 13.72 -20.13 5.60
CA PRO A 246 12.37 -20.63 5.34
C PRO A 246 11.46 -20.56 6.57
N GLU A 247 12.02 -20.79 7.75
CA GLU A 247 11.30 -20.69 9.03
C GLU A 247 10.83 -19.27 9.34
N MET A 248 11.70 -18.27 9.15
CA MET A 248 11.34 -16.87 9.37
C MET A 248 10.18 -16.42 8.47
N LEU A 249 10.27 -16.75 7.17
CA LEU A 249 9.20 -16.46 6.21
C LEU A 249 7.88 -17.15 6.60
N ARG A 250 7.94 -18.42 7.01
CA ARG A 250 6.77 -19.17 7.48
C ARG A 250 6.12 -18.52 8.71
N ILE A 251 6.90 -18.06 9.68
CA ILE A 251 6.37 -17.36 10.87
C ILE A 251 5.65 -16.06 10.46
N ILE A 252 6.26 -15.27 9.59
CA ILE A 252 5.66 -14.02 9.10
C ILE A 252 4.35 -14.32 8.36
N ALA A 253 4.34 -15.31 7.47
CA ALA A 253 3.15 -15.72 6.73
C ALA A 253 2.02 -16.18 7.66
N LEU A 254 2.31 -16.94 8.71
CA LEU A 254 1.31 -17.37 9.70
C LEU A 254 0.72 -16.19 10.48
N LEU A 255 1.55 -15.26 10.97
CA LEU A 255 1.09 -14.05 11.65
C LEU A 255 0.24 -13.17 10.73
N ALA A 256 0.65 -13.05 9.47
CA ALA A 256 -0.06 -12.30 8.44
C ALA A 256 -1.43 -12.93 8.13
N LEU A 257 -1.51 -14.25 7.95
CA LEU A 257 -2.80 -14.93 7.72
C LEU A 257 -3.74 -14.84 8.92
N GLY A 258 -3.21 -15.01 10.14
CA GLY A 258 -3.99 -14.80 11.37
C GLY A 258 -4.54 -13.37 11.45
N THR A 259 -3.71 -12.38 11.12
CA THR A 259 -4.11 -10.96 11.03
C THR A 259 -5.15 -10.73 9.94
N ALA A 260 -5.06 -11.41 8.80
CA ALA A 260 -6.02 -11.29 7.71
C ALA A 260 -7.43 -11.70 8.17
N VAL A 261 -7.55 -12.89 8.74
CA VAL A 261 -8.82 -13.40 9.28
C VAL A 261 -9.34 -12.50 10.40
N TYR A 262 -8.48 -12.14 11.35
CA TYR A 262 -8.83 -11.26 12.48
C TYR A 262 -9.31 -9.88 12.02
N GLY A 263 -8.63 -9.28 11.04
CA GLY A 263 -9.00 -8.00 10.46
C GLY A 263 -10.34 -8.02 9.75
N ALA A 264 -10.56 -9.03 8.92
CA ALA A 264 -11.83 -9.19 8.22
C ALA A 264 -13.00 -9.42 9.19
N ALA A 265 -12.80 -10.24 10.22
CA ALA A 265 -13.80 -10.48 11.27
C ALA A 265 -14.14 -9.19 12.04
N LEU A 266 -13.12 -8.41 12.43
CA LEU A 266 -13.36 -7.15 13.13
C LEU A 266 -14.01 -6.09 12.24
N ALA A 267 -13.64 -6.01 10.96
CA ALA A 267 -14.29 -5.11 10.01
C ALA A 267 -15.81 -5.35 9.94
N LEU A 268 -16.23 -6.62 10.01
CA LEU A 268 -17.64 -7.03 9.94
C LEU A 268 -18.48 -6.53 11.12
N VAL A 269 -17.89 -6.27 12.28
CA VAL A 269 -18.64 -5.87 13.51
C VAL A 269 -18.48 -4.39 13.88
N GLN A 270 -17.74 -3.59 13.10
CA GLN A 270 -17.56 -2.17 13.42
C GLN A 270 -18.85 -1.36 13.25
N SER A 271 -19.08 -0.38 14.11
CA SER A 271 -20.13 0.64 13.94
C SER A 271 -19.64 1.81 13.08
N SER A 272 -18.40 2.27 13.23
CA SER A 272 -17.85 3.37 12.41
C SER A 272 -17.42 2.88 11.02
N ALA A 273 -17.90 3.54 9.95
CA ALA A 273 -17.48 3.24 8.58
C ALA A 273 -15.98 3.45 8.36
N ARG A 274 -15.38 4.46 9.02
CA ARG A 274 -13.92 4.68 8.95
C ARG A 274 -13.14 3.58 9.64
N ARG A 275 -13.61 3.15 10.81
CA ARG A 275 -12.98 2.07 11.57
C ARG A 275 -13.06 0.75 10.82
N ALA A 276 -14.21 0.47 10.17
CA ALA A 276 -14.36 -0.66 9.26
C ALA A 276 -13.33 -0.62 8.13
N CYS A 277 -13.13 0.55 7.47
CA CYS A 277 -12.06 0.72 6.49
C CYS A 277 -10.67 0.41 7.06
N GLY A 278 -10.36 0.83 8.30
CA GLY A 278 -9.08 0.53 8.95
C GLY A 278 -8.83 -0.97 9.09
N TYR A 279 -9.84 -1.74 9.51
CA TYR A 279 -9.74 -3.19 9.62
C TYR A 279 -9.75 -3.92 8.27
N LEU A 280 -10.50 -3.41 7.28
CA LEU A 280 -10.42 -3.92 5.89
C LEU A 280 -9.02 -3.74 5.31
N PHE A 281 -8.40 -2.56 5.49
CA PHE A 281 -7.02 -2.33 5.10
C PHE A 281 -6.08 -3.32 5.78
N MET A 282 -6.22 -3.48 7.10
CA MET A 282 -5.39 -4.40 7.88
C MET A 282 -5.48 -5.83 7.32
N SER A 283 -6.69 -6.31 7.02
CA SER A 283 -6.89 -7.63 6.41
C SER A 283 -6.17 -7.77 5.07
N GLN A 284 -6.38 -6.83 4.15
CA GLN A 284 -5.82 -6.87 2.81
C GLN A 284 -4.28 -6.70 2.82
N SER A 285 -3.78 -5.79 3.67
CA SER A 285 -2.35 -5.57 3.91
C SER A 285 -1.67 -6.84 4.44
N ALA A 286 -2.37 -7.63 5.26
CA ALA A 286 -1.88 -8.88 5.78
C ALA A 286 -1.93 -10.03 4.75
N LEU A 287 -2.94 -10.09 3.88
CA LEU A 287 -2.92 -11.03 2.74
C LEU A 287 -1.73 -10.78 1.80
N VAL A 288 -1.37 -9.51 1.58
CA VAL A 288 -0.17 -9.16 0.84
C VAL A 288 1.07 -9.72 1.53
N MET A 289 1.25 -9.49 2.83
CA MET A 289 2.40 -10.06 3.57
C MET A 289 2.44 -11.58 3.48
N ALA A 290 1.29 -12.25 3.67
CA ALA A 290 1.22 -13.69 3.60
C ALA A 290 1.75 -14.26 2.28
N GLY A 291 1.43 -13.62 1.14
CA GLY A 291 1.95 -14.06 -0.16
C GLY A 291 3.42 -13.73 -0.39
N LEU A 292 3.87 -12.56 0.08
CA LEU A 292 5.26 -12.11 -0.09
C LEU A 292 6.24 -12.94 0.73
N ASP A 293 5.79 -13.47 1.86
CA ASP A 293 6.58 -14.27 2.79
C ASP A 293 6.38 -15.78 2.60
N CYS A 294 5.93 -16.21 1.41
CA CYS A 294 5.90 -17.62 1.02
C CYS A 294 7.15 -18.02 0.23
N THR A 295 7.55 -19.29 0.36
CA THR A 295 8.66 -19.88 -0.41
C THR A 295 8.26 -20.29 -1.83
N SER A 296 6.97 -20.29 -2.15
CA SER A 296 6.42 -20.66 -3.46
C SER A 296 6.41 -19.47 -4.42
N VAL A 297 6.95 -19.65 -5.63
CA VAL A 297 6.90 -18.66 -6.73
C VAL A 297 5.45 -18.22 -6.99
N THR A 298 4.51 -19.19 -7.02
CA THR A 298 3.10 -18.93 -7.27
C THR A 298 2.46 -18.07 -6.17
N ALA A 299 2.78 -18.35 -4.91
CA ALA A 299 2.29 -17.56 -3.78
C ALA A 299 2.86 -16.14 -3.79
N LEU A 300 4.15 -15.99 -4.11
CA LEU A 300 4.83 -14.69 -4.23
C LEU A 300 4.22 -13.85 -5.36
N ALA A 301 4.01 -14.45 -6.53
CA ALA A 301 3.35 -13.79 -7.66
C ALA A 301 1.91 -13.38 -7.31
N GLY A 302 1.16 -14.27 -6.64
CA GLY A 302 -0.16 -13.98 -6.11
C GLY A 302 -0.16 -12.80 -5.12
N GLY A 303 0.75 -12.79 -4.14
CA GLY A 303 0.92 -11.70 -3.17
C GLY A 303 1.22 -10.35 -3.83
N LEU A 304 2.06 -10.33 -4.86
CA LEU A 304 2.35 -9.12 -5.63
C LEU A 304 1.14 -8.61 -6.42
N LEU A 305 0.30 -9.49 -6.96
CA LEU A 305 -0.94 -9.11 -7.64
C LEU A 305 -1.99 -8.60 -6.64
N VAL A 306 -2.14 -9.28 -5.49
CA VAL A 306 -3.01 -8.84 -4.39
C VAL A 306 -2.59 -7.46 -3.91
N TRP A 307 -1.29 -7.16 -3.83
CA TRP A 307 -0.81 -5.83 -3.43
C TRP A 307 -1.33 -4.73 -4.35
N LEU A 308 -1.15 -4.88 -5.66
CA LEU A 308 -1.61 -3.89 -6.63
C LEU A 308 -3.14 -3.76 -6.61
N SER A 309 -3.85 -4.89 -6.65
CA SER A 309 -5.31 -4.89 -6.70
C SER A 309 -5.93 -4.35 -5.41
N ALA A 310 -5.59 -4.96 -4.28
CA ALA A 310 -6.18 -4.60 -2.99
C ALA A 310 -5.78 -3.19 -2.56
N GLY A 311 -4.57 -2.73 -2.88
CA GLY A 311 -4.16 -1.35 -2.63
C GLY A 311 -5.01 -0.31 -3.37
N LEU A 312 -5.25 -0.51 -4.67
CA LEU A 312 -6.07 0.37 -5.50
C LEU A 312 -7.55 0.29 -5.11
N ALA A 313 -8.08 -0.92 -4.98
CA ALA A 313 -9.47 -1.18 -4.61
C ALA A 313 -9.78 -0.60 -3.22
N PHE A 314 -8.90 -0.82 -2.24
CA PHE A 314 -9.06 -0.30 -0.89
C PHE A 314 -9.06 1.23 -0.88
N ALA A 315 -8.08 1.84 -1.57
CA ALA A 315 -8.01 3.28 -1.65
C ALA A 315 -9.28 3.87 -2.29
N GLY A 316 -9.78 3.26 -3.36
CA GLY A 316 -11.04 3.65 -4.01
C GLY A 316 -12.24 3.55 -3.07
N LEU A 317 -12.42 2.41 -2.40
CA LEU A 317 -13.50 2.16 -1.44
C LEU A 317 -13.46 3.16 -0.27
N ALA A 318 -12.29 3.35 0.34
CA ALA A 318 -12.15 4.26 1.47
C ALA A 318 -12.30 5.74 1.05
N ARG A 319 -12.03 6.09 -0.21
CA ARG A 319 -12.37 7.41 -0.77
C ARG A 319 -13.85 7.58 -1.04
N CYS A 320 -14.58 6.53 -1.39
CA CYS A 320 -16.03 6.59 -1.46
C CYS A 320 -16.63 6.95 -0.09
N VAL A 321 -16.15 6.33 0.98
CA VAL A 321 -16.52 6.70 2.37
C VAL A 321 -16.17 8.15 2.66
N LEU A 322 -14.95 8.60 2.33
CA LEU A 322 -14.52 9.99 2.55
C LEU A 322 -15.41 11.02 1.82
N VAL A 323 -15.82 10.73 0.57
CA VAL A 323 -16.67 11.61 -0.23
C VAL A 323 -18.08 11.67 0.35
N LEU A 324 -18.64 10.52 0.77
CA LEU A 324 -19.95 10.45 1.39
C LEU A 324 -19.98 11.19 2.73
N GLU A 325 -18.96 11.01 3.56
CA GLU A 325 -18.82 11.71 4.84
C GLU A 325 -18.72 13.23 4.67
N ALA A 326 -18.02 13.69 3.64
CA ALA A 326 -17.90 15.11 3.36
C ALA A 326 -19.23 15.78 2.95
N ARG A 327 -20.31 15.01 2.80
CA ARG A 327 -21.64 15.53 2.53
C ARG A 327 -22.66 15.22 3.63
N ARG A 328 -22.47 14.15 4.39
CA ARG A 328 -23.41 13.67 5.42
C ARG A 328 -22.89 13.82 6.85
N GLY A 329 -21.60 14.09 7.03
CA GLY A 329 -20.93 13.98 8.33
C GLY A 329 -20.47 12.56 8.61
N ARG A 330 -20.31 12.20 9.89
CA ARG A 330 -19.87 10.87 10.30
C ARG A 330 -20.89 9.79 9.90
N LEU A 331 -20.38 8.65 9.44
CA LEU A 331 -21.19 7.53 8.98
C LEU A 331 -21.15 6.39 9.99
N ASP A 332 -22.31 6.13 10.58
CA ASP A 332 -22.57 4.99 11.45
C ASP A 332 -23.20 3.83 10.66
N LEU A 333 -22.66 2.63 10.82
CA LEU A 333 -23.07 1.40 10.14
C LEU A 333 -24.20 0.67 10.88
N THR A 334 -24.65 1.14 12.05
CA THR A 334 -25.85 0.62 12.73
C THR A 334 -27.14 1.27 12.22
N THR A 335 -27.05 2.27 11.34
CA THR A 335 -28.18 2.96 10.72
C THR A 335 -28.06 2.96 9.19
N TYR A 336 -29.17 3.22 8.49
CA TYR A 336 -29.21 3.29 7.03
C TYR A 336 -29.09 4.74 6.55
N HIS A 337 -28.26 4.98 5.54
CA HIS A 337 -27.99 6.33 5.00
C HIS A 337 -28.67 6.61 3.66
N GLY A 338 -29.20 5.61 2.97
CA GLY A 338 -29.93 5.77 1.69
C GLY A 338 -29.13 6.53 0.63
N GLY A 339 -27.81 6.34 0.57
CA GLY A 339 -26.91 7.08 -0.31
C GLY A 339 -27.15 6.84 -1.81
N TYR A 340 -27.74 5.70 -2.20
CA TYR A 340 -27.92 5.32 -3.60
C TYR A 340 -28.79 6.30 -4.38
N GLU A 341 -29.93 6.72 -3.82
CA GLU A 341 -30.87 7.65 -4.49
C GLU A 341 -30.21 8.99 -4.84
N ARG A 342 -29.23 9.41 -4.04
CA ARG A 342 -28.60 10.73 -4.16
C ARG A 342 -27.25 10.69 -4.89
N MET A 343 -26.53 9.58 -4.81
CA MET A 343 -25.17 9.42 -5.34
C MET A 343 -24.98 8.03 -5.99
N PRO A 344 -25.77 7.66 -7.02
CA PRO A 344 -25.76 6.30 -7.58
C PRO A 344 -24.39 5.91 -8.16
N VAL A 345 -23.70 6.84 -8.81
CA VAL A 345 -22.35 6.60 -9.34
C VAL A 345 -21.35 6.30 -8.22
N LEU A 346 -21.49 6.94 -7.04
CA LEU A 346 -20.65 6.65 -5.88
C LEU A 346 -20.95 5.27 -5.30
N ALA A 347 -22.23 4.88 -5.27
CA ALA A 347 -22.66 3.58 -4.80
C ALA A 347 -22.11 2.45 -5.69
N VAL A 348 -22.22 2.60 -7.01
CA VAL A 348 -21.66 1.65 -7.98
C VAL A 348 -20.14 1.58 -7.87
N ALA A 349 -19.46 2.73 -7.75
CA ALA A 349 -18.02 2.77 -7.55
C ALA A 349 -17.60 2.07 -6.24
N PHE A 350 -18.30 2.34 -5.12
CA PHE A 350 -18.04 1.69 -3.84
C PHE A 350 -18.18 0.16 -3.96
N LEU A 351 -19.27 -0.31 -4.56
CA LEU A 351 -19.52 -1.74 -4.71
C LEU A 351 -18.47 -2.40 -5.61
N ALA A 352 -18.14 -1.80 -6.76
CA ALA A 352 -17.12 -2.31 -7.67
C ALA A 352 -15.73 -2.39 -7.00
N MET A 353 -15.33 -1.35 -6.27
CA MET A 353 -14.08 -1.35 -5.48
C MET A 353 -14.12 -2.38 -4.35
N GLY A 354 -15.27 -2.52 -3.69
CA GLY A 354 -15.48 -3.50 -2.65
C GLY A 354 -15.34 -4.93 -3.15
N LEU A 355 -15.98 -5.25 -4.27
CA LEU A 355 -15.86 -6.55 -4.93
C LEU A 355 -14.41 -6.81 -5.36
N ALA A 356 -13.71 -5.81 -5.92
CA ALA A 356 -12.29 -5.94 -6.25
C ALA A 356 -11.38 -6.15 -5.02
N CYS A 357 -11.67 -5.52 -3.89
CA CYS A 357 -10.99 -5.77 -2.61
C CYS A 357 -11.18 -7.22 -2.12
N THR A 358 -12.36 -7.78 -2.35
CA THR A 358 -12.71 -9.12 -1.87
C THR A 358 -12.17 -10.24 -2.75
N GLY A 359 -11.62 -9.90 -3.91
CA GLY A 359 -11.21 -10.87 -4.93
C GLY A 359 -12.38 -11.46 -5.69
N PHE A 360 -13.40 -10.67 -6.02
CA PHE A 360 -14.54 -11.15 -6.81
C PHE A 360 -14.13 -11.51 -8.25
N PRO A 361 -14.65 -12.61 -8.85
CA PRO A 361 -14.33 -13.00 -10.23
C PRO A 361 -14.49 -11.85 -11.25
N GLY A 362 -13.57 -11.77 -12.20
CA GLY A 362 -13.52 -10.66 -13.17
C GLY A 362 -12.77 -9.42 -12.68
N THR A 363 -12.17 -9.47 -11.48
CA THR A 363 -11.27 -8.43 -10.96
C THR A 363 -9.84 -8.95 -10.85
N LEU A 364 -8.85 -8.06 -10.91
CA LEU A 364 -7.45 -8.43 -10.70
C LEU A 364 -7.21 -9.11 -9.33
N GLY A 365 -8.00 -8.74 -8.33
CA GLY A 365 -7.92 -9.29 -6.98
C GLY A 365 -8.21 -10.79 -6.93
N PHE A 366 -9.15 -11.27 -7.75
CA PHE A 366 -9.48 -12.70 -7.81
C PHE A 366 -8.27 -13.52 -8.25
N ILE A 367 -7.58 -13.09 -9.30
CA ILE A 367 -6.41 -13.79 -9.86
C ILE A 367 -5.28 -13.83 -8.83
N GLY A 368 -5.00 -12.70 -8.18
CA GLY A 368 -3.98 -12.64 -7.14
C GLY A 368 -4.30 -13.56 -5.96
N GLN A 369 -5.56 -13.57 -5.51
CA GLN A 369 -5.97 -14.42 -4.38
C GLN A 369 -6.00 -15.91 -4.75
N GLU A 370 -6.40 -16.26 -5.97
CA GLU A 370 -6.41 -17.66 -6.44
C GLU A 370 -4.98 -18.21 -6.51
N LEU A 371 -4.04 -17.46 -7.09
CA LEU A 371 -2.62 -17.81 -7.08
C LEU A 371 -2.05 -17.90 -5.66
N LEU A 372 -2.46 -16.99 -4.77
CA LEU A 372 -2.06 -17.02 -3.36
C LEU A 372 -2.59 -18.28 -2.66
N VAL A 373 -3.86 -18.65 -2.88
CA VAL A 373 -4.44 -19.89 -2.32
C VAL A 373 -3.71 -21.11 -2.87
N ASN A 374 -3.54 -21.21 -4.19
CA ASN A 374 -2.88 -22.34 -4.84
C ASN A 374 -1.43 -22.51 -4.33
N GLY A 375 -0.68 -21.41 -4.30
CA GLY A 375 0.67 -21.38 -3.75
C GLY A 375 0.70 -21.73 -2.25
N ALA A 376 -0.20 -21.19 -1.44
CA ALA A 376 -0.24 -21.44 0.00
C ALA A 376 -0.62 -22.89 0.34
N VAL A 377 -1.59 -23.49 -0.37
CA VAL A 377 -2.01 -24.89 -0.16
C VAL A 377 -0.86 -25.86 -0.43
N SER A 378 -0.01 -25.56 -1.41
CA SER A 378 1.17 -26.38 -1.72
C SER A 378 2.19 -26.45 -0.59
N VAL A 379 2.19 -25.45 0.31
CA VAL A 379 3.10 -25.38 1.47
C VAL A 379 2.38 -25.91 2.72
N PHE A 380 1.19 -25.37 3.04
CA PHE A 380 0.34 -25.83 4.15
C PHE A 380 -1.15 -25.64 3.80
N PRO A 381 -1.97 -26.70 3.71
CA PRO A 381 -3.40 -26.59 3.37
C PRO A 381 -4.19 -25.62 4.26
N VAL A 382 -3.84 -25.55 5.56
CA VAL A 382 -4.46 -24.63 6.52
C VAL A 382 -4.27 -23.15 6.12
N MET A 383 -3.16 -22.80 5.46
CA MET A 383 -2.91 -21.44 5.00
C MET A 383 -3.86 -21.03 3.88
N GLY A 384 -4.10 -21.91 2.91
CA GLY A 384 -5.07 -21.66 1.84
C GLY A 384 -6.49 -21.46 2.37
N PHE A 385 -6.89 -22.29 3.35
CA PHE A 385 -8.18 -22.11 4.02
C PHE A 385 -8.31 -20.75 4.72
N ALA A 386 -7.26 -20.29 5.40
CA ALA A 386 -7.26 -18.98 6.06
C ALA A 386 -7.44 -17.81 5.07
N VAL A 387 -6.83 -17.88 3.87
CA VAL A 387 -7.03 -16.89 2.80
C VAL A 387 -8.50 -16.84 2.37
N VAL A 388 -9.11 -18.00 2.12
CA VAL A 388 -10.53 -18.09 1.72
C VAL A 388 -11.44 -17.51 2.80
N VAL A 389 -11.21 -17.84 4.07
CA VAL A 389 -11.98 -17.32 5.20
C VAL A 389 -11.83 -15.80 5.31
N ALA A 390 -10.61 -15.26 5.21
CA ALA A 390 -10.36 -13.83 5.26
C ALA A 390 -11.06 -13.08 4.10
N SER A 391 -11.02 -13.62 2.88
CA SER A 391 -11.72 -13.05 1.73
C SER A 391 -13.24 -13.09 1.89
N ALA A 392 -13.81 -14.20 2.37
CA ALA A 392 -15.25 -14.33 2.63
C ALA A 392 -15.73 -13.30 3.67
N LEU A 393 -15.02 -13.18 4.80
CA LEU A 393 -15.33 -12.20 5.84
C LEU A 393 -15.19 -10.75 5.34
N THR A 394 -14.17 -10.47 4.51
CA THR A 394 -14.02 -9.18 3.84
C THR A 394 -15.24 -8.89 2.97
N GLY A 395 -15.74 -9.88 2.23
CA GLY A 395 -16.94 -9.78 1.41
C GLY A 395 -18.17 -9.41 2.22
N LEU A 396 -18.41 -10.11 3.32
CA LEU A 396 -19.49 -9.81 4.25
C LEU A 396 -19.39 -8.39 4.82
N ALA A 397 -18.19 -7.96 5.22
CA ALA A 397 -17.97 -6.63 5.76
C ALA A 397 -18.23 -5.53 4.72
N VAL A 398 -17.75 -5.71 3.49
CA VAL A 398 -17.98 -4.79 2.36
C VAL A 398 -19.47 -4.70 2.02
N LEU A 399 -20.19 -5.83 1.96
CA LEU A 399 -21.62 -5.86 1.69
C LEU A 399 -22.43 -5.20 2.81
N ARG A 400 -22.09 -5.47 4.07
CA ARG A 400 -22.70 -4.78 5.22
C ARG A 400 -22.51 -3.27 5.11
N MET A 401 -21.29 -2.80 4.81
CA MET A 401 -21.04 -1.38 4.58
C MET A 401 -21.86 -0.84 3.40
N TYR A 402 -21.96 -1.57 2.30
CA TYR A 402 -22.75 -1.15 1.15
C TYR A 402 -24.22 -0.95 1.52
N PHE A 403 -24.83 -1.94 2.18
CA PHE A 403 -26.23 -1.86 2.58
C PHE A 403 -26.48 -0.74 3.59
N SER A 404 -25.65 -0.56 4.61
CA SER A 404 -25.81 0.54 5.57
C SER A 404 -25.61 1.92 4.92
N LEU A 405 -24.63 2.08 4.02
CA LEU A 405 -24.28 3.38 3.46
C LEU A 405 -25.17 3.81 2.28
N PHE A 406 -25.58 2.87 1.43
CA PHE A 406 -26.25 3.19 0.16
C PHE A 406 -27.71 2.74 0.10
N CYS A 407 -28.09 1.71 0.84
CA CYS A 407 -29.46 1.20 0.86
C CYS A 407 -30.26 1.71 2.07
N GLY A 408 -31.53 1.30 2.15
CA GLY A 408 -32.47 1.68 3.20
C GLY A 408 -32.96 3.13 3.11
N ARG A 409 -33.92 3.48 3.95
CA ARG A 409 -34.42 4.86 4.09
C ARG A 409 -33.53 5.61 5.07
N SER A 410 -33.07 6.81 4.69
CA SER A 410 -32.30 7.64 5.60
C SER A 410 -33.21 8.24 6.67
N ASP A 411 -32.93 8.01 7.95
CA ASP A 411 -33.69 8.60 9.07
C ASP A 411 -33.61 10.14 9.11
N VAL A 412 -32.61 10.72 8.44
CA VAL A 412 -32.33 12.15 8.49
C VAL A 412 -33.16 12.91 7.44
N ARG A 413 -34.37 13.37 7.84
CA ARG A 413 -35.16 14.41 7.14
C ARG A 413 -34.39 15.73 6.92
N ALA A 414 -33.28 15.95 7.64
CA ALA A 414 -32.62 17.26 7.77
C ALA A 414 -31.75 17.73 6.58
N HIS A 415 -31.54 16.94 5.52
CA HIS A 415 -30.62 17.32 4.43
C HIS A 415 -31.24 17.20 3.03
N ALA A 416 -32.53 17.49 2.89
CA ALA A 416 -33.25 17.43 1.61
C ALA A 416 -32.78 18.47 0.57
N SER A 417 -32.01 19.49 0.97
CA SER A 417 -31.70 20.67 0.13
C SER A 417 -30.30 20.71 -0.49
N LEU A 418 -29.39 19.79 -0.14
CA LEU A 418 -28.01 19.83 -0.66
C LEU A 418 -27.89 19.01 -1.95
N ARG A 419 -27.50 19.66 -3.06
CA ARG A 419 -27.07 18.98 -4.29
C ARG A 419 -25.87 18.08 -3.96
N LEU A 420 -26.16 16.80 -3.76
CA LEU A 420 -25.23 15.77 -3.31
C LEU A 420 -24.46 15.09 -4.45
N GLY A 421 -24.68 15.50 -5.71
CA GLY A 421 -24.05 14.89 -6.88
C GLY A 421 -22.51 14.88 -6.83
N LEU A 422 -21.93 13.83 -7.41
CA LEU A 422 -20.49 13.76 -7.65
C LEU A 422 -20.06 14.87 -8.60
N ARG A 423 -18.91 15.46 -8.33
CA ARG A 423 -18.29 16.37 -9.29
C ARG A 423 -17.78 15.57 -10.49
N PRO A 424 -17.77 16.14 -11.72
CA PRO A 424 -17.27 15.43 -12.90
C PRO A 424 -15.87 14.83 -12.70
N ARG A 425 -14.98 15.56 -12.03
CA ARG A 425 -13.64 15.08 -11.66
C ARG A 425 -13.67 13.83 -10.77
N GLU A 426 -14.56 13.80 -9.76
CA GLU A 426 -14.69 12.65 -8.87
C GLU A 426 -15.23 11.44 -9.65
N ALA A 427 -16.25 11.64 -10.48
CA ALA A 427 -16.86 10.59 -11.29
C ALA A 427 -15.87 9.97 -12.28
N TRP A 428 -15.15 10.78 -13.07
CA TRP A 428 -14.17 10.27 -14.03
C TRP A 428 -13.04 9.49 -13.36
N THR A 429 -12.54 9.95 -12.20
CA THR A 429 -11.49 9.22 -11.48
C THR A 429 -11.97 7.87 -10.95
N PHE A 430 -13.18 7.79 -10.38
CA PHE A 430 -13.74 6.51 -9.94
C PHE A 430 -14.00 5.57 -11.11
N MET A 431 -14.57 6.07 -12.21
CA MET A 431 -14.81 5.27 -13.41
C MET A 431 -13.51 4.74 -14.01
N ALA A 432 -12.49 5.58 -14.14
CA ALA A 432 -11.17 5.14 -14.60
C ALA A 432 -10.60 4.02 -13.71
N LEU A 433 -10.70 4.16 -12.39
CA LEU A 433 -10.21 3.14 -11.45
C LEU A 433 -11.01 1.83 -11.55
N VAL A 434 -12.34 1.88 -11.71
CA VAL A 434 -13.18 0.68 -11.93
C VAL A 434 -12.76 -0.02 -13.22
N ILE A 435 -12.62 0.74 -14.31
CA ILE A 435 -12.19 0.21 -15.61
C ILE A 435 -10.81 -0.42 -15.51
N THR A 436 -9.87 0.20 -14.78
CA THR A 436 -8.54 -0.39 -14.55
C THR A 436 -8.62 -1.72 -13.80
N LEU A 437 -9.37 -1.80 -12.70
CA LEU A 437 -9.44 -3.02 -11.88
C LEU A 437 -10.14 -4.19 -12.60
N ILE A 438 -11.21 -3.90 -13.35
CA ILE A 438 -11.93 -4.91 -14.14
C ILE A 438 -11.12 -5.26 -15.39
N GLY A 439 -10.59 -4.28 -16.11
CA GLY A 439 -9.79 -4.49 -17.32
C GLY A 439 -8.55 -5.35 -17.05
N LEU A 440 -7.83 -5.09 -15.95
CA LEU A 440 -6.72 -5.93 -15.51
C LEU A 440 -7.17 -7.32 -15.03
N GLY A 441 -8.42 -7.47 -14.59
CA GLY A 441 -9.00 -8.78 -14.26
C GLY A 441 -9.40 -9.61 -15.49
N LEU A 442 -9.92 -8.97 -16.53
CA LEU A 442 -10.34 -9.63 -17.77
C LEU A 442 -9.16 -9.95 -18.70
N ALA A 443 -8.12 -9.10 -18.72
CA ALA A 443 -6.91 -9.29 -19.53
C ALA A 443 -5.63 -9.24 -18.67
N PRO A 444 -5.41 -10.24 -17.79
CA PRO A 444 -4.37 -10.18 -16.77
C PRO A 444 -2.97 -10.55 -17.24
N ARG A 445 -2.85 -11.24 -18.40
CA ARG A 445 -1.62 -11.93 -18.84
C ARG A 445 -0.35 -11.08 -18.70
N PRO A 446 -0.27 -9.84 -19.25
CA PRO A 446 0.98 -9.08 -19.20
C PRO A 446 1.41 -8.75 -17.76
N LEU A 447 0.43 -8.49 -16.88
CA LEU A 447 0.71 -8.15 -15.49
C LEU A 447 1.10 -9.40 -14.69
N VAL A 448 0.41 -10.52 -14.92
CA VAL A 448 0.69 -11.81 -14.26
C VAL A 448 2.08 -12.31 -14.64
N ASP A 449 2.42 -12.33 -15.93
CA ASP A 449 3.73 -12.77 -16.42
C ASP A 449 4.86 -11.93 -15.82
N SER A 450 4.65 -10.61 -15.74
CA SER A 450 5.58 -9.68 -15.11
C SER A 450 5.77 -9.96 -13.61
N ARG A 451 4.73 -10.42 -12.90
CA ARG A 451 4.83 -10.80 -11.48
C ARG A 451 5.47 -12.16 -11.27
N PHE A 452 5.26 -13.12 -12.16
CA PHE A 452 6.02 -14.38 -12.16
C PHE A 452 7.51 -14.12 -12.42
N ALA A 453 7.84 -13.31 -13.42
CA ALA A 453 9.23 -12.94 -13.72
C ALA A 453 9.92 -12.25 -12.53
N ALA A 454 9.22 -11.34 -11.83
CA ALA A 454 9.73 -10.70 -10.62
C ALA A 454 9.93 -11.72 -9.48
N SER A 455 8.97 -12.64 -9.29
CA SER A 455 9.01 -13.66 -8.24
C SER A 455 10.17 -14.65 -8.43
N ASP A 456 10.36 -15.10 -9.67
CA ASP A 456 11.48 -15.95 -10.06
C ASP A 456 12.83 -15.28 -9.79
N GLU A 457 12.97 -14.00 -10.15
CA GLU A 457 14.21 -13.27 -9.91
C GLU A 457 14.52 -13.13 -8.41
N ILE A 458 13.50 -12.83 -7.60
CA ILE A 458 13.64 -12.74 -6.14
C ILE A 458 14.07 -14.09 -5.54
N LEU A 459 13.49 -15.20 -6.00
CA LEU A 459 13.82 -16.53 -5.47
C LEU A 459 15.16 -17.05 -5.98
N ARG A 460 15.55 -16.78 -7.23
CA ARG A 460 16.91 -17.10 -7.72
C ARG A 460 17.99 -16.36 -6.95
N GLN A 461 17.74 -15.12 -6.53
CA GLN A 461 18.68 -14.36 -5.69
C GLN A 461 18.90 -15.03 -4.33
N ARG A 462 17.86 -15.68 -3.79
CA ARG A 462 17.95 -16.46 -2.56
C ARG A 462 18.76 -17.75 -2.76
N GLU A 463 18.44 -18.53 -3.79
CA GLU A 463 19.12 -19.80 -4.08
C GLU A 463 20.62 -19.62 -4.31
N ARG A 464 21.02 -18.59 -5.07
CA ARG A 464 22.46 -18.27 -5.29
C ARG A 464 23.20 -18.04 -3.98
N ARG A 465 22.52 -17.45 -3.00
CA ARG A 465 23.11 -17.12 -1.71
C ARG A 465 23.24 -18.35 -0.80
N ASP A 466 22.24 -19.23 -0.81
CA ASP A 466 22.29 -20.50 -0.06
C ASP A 466 23.47 -21.40 -0.54
N VAL A 467 23.82 -21.32 -1.83
CA VAL A 467 25.00 -22.01 -2.40
C VAL A 467 26.32 -21.37 -1.96
N GLU A 468 26.39 -20.04 -1.83
CA GLU A 468 27.60 -19.32 -1.40
C GLU A 468 27.85 -19.39 0.11
N THR A 469 26.84 -19.75 0.92
CA THR A 469 26.95 -19.89 2.38
C THR A 469 26.29 -21.19 2.85
N PRO A 470 26.88 -22.38 2.59
CA PRO A 470 26.29 -23.63 3.03
C PRO A 470 26.17 -23.63 4.56
N ALA A 471 24.99 -23.97 5.07
CA ALA A 471 24.75 -24.14 6.49
C ALA A 471 25.80 -25.09 7.08
N ALA A 472 26.43 -24.70 8.19
CA ALA A 472 27.35 -25.57 8.91
C ALA A 472 26.66 -26.92 9.18
N PRO A 473 27.34 -28.06 8.95
CA PRO A 473 26.72 -29.37 9.10
C PRO A 473 26.15 -29.51 10.51
N ALA A 474 24.90 -29.97 10.58
CA ALA A 474 24.21 -30.25 11.83
C ALA A 474 25.11 -31.13 12.70
N VAL A 475 25.51 -30.62 13.87
CA VAL A 475 26.16 -31.41 14.89
C VAL A 475 25.17 -32.51 15.26
N SER A 476 25.49 -33.73 14.85
CA SER A 476 24.73 -34.93 15.22
C SER A 476 24.86 -35.13 16.73
N PRO A 477 23.82 -35.66 17.41
CA PRO A 477 23.72 -35.69 18.87
C PRO A 477 24.85 -36.46 19.56
#